data_AF-A0AAE1A377-F1
#
_entry.id   AF-A0AAE1A377-F1
#
_cell.length_a   1.000
_cell.length_b   1.000
_cell.length_c   1.000
_cell.angle_alpha   90.00
_cell.angle_beta   90.00
_cell.angle_gamma   90.00
#
_symmetry.space_group_name_H-M   'P 1'
#
loop_
_entity.id
_entity.type
_entity.pdbx_description
1 polymer ?
#
loop_
_entity_poly.entity_id
_entity_poly.type
_entity_poly.pdbx_seq_one_letter_code
_entity_poly.pdbx_strand_id
1 'polypeptide(L)'
;MALAGLQSVHSNRYEDRVMNFKCCGHSGFKTDSCNMTSSLNALDRELKYSVPEGKVITGWISEYFSKYKDRRHWMILCDYST
;
A
#
# COMPACT_ATOMS: atom_id res chain seq x y z
N MET A 1 -12.23 -2.28 -7.63
CA MET A 1 -10.94 -1.73 -8.11
C MET A 1 -9.87 -2.11 -7.11
N ALA A 2 -8.69 -2.49 -7.56
CA ALA A 2 -7.57 -2.91 -6.72
C ALA A 2 -6.24 -2.34 -7.26
N LEU A 3 -5.23 -2.27 -6.39
CA LEU A 3 -3.86 -1.95 -6.76
C LEU A 3 -3.27 -3.08 -7.61
N ALA A 4 -2.78 -2.73 -8.80
CA ALA A 4 -2.20 -3.64 -9.79
C ALA A 4 -0.76 -3.30 -10.14
N GLY A 5 -0.24 -2.17 -9.65
CA GLY A 5 1.15 -1.79 -9.83
C GLY A 5 1.55 -0.66 -8.91
N LEU A 6 2.84 -0.64 -8.57
CA LEU A 6 3.48 0.38 -7.77
C LEU A 6 4.77 0.80 -8.48
N GLN A 7 4.97 2.10 -8.59
CA GLN A 7 6.26 2.68 -8.94
C GLN A 7 6.59 3.76 -7.91
N SER A 8 7.86 3.91 -7.58
CA SER A 8 8.32 5.03 -6.75
C SER A 8 9.44 5.78 -7.45
N VAL A 9 9.47 7.10 -7.26
CA VAL A 9 10.57 7.95 -7.69
C VAL A 9 11.14 8.63 -6.46
N HIS A 10 12.43 8.44 -6.22
CA HIS A 10 13.12 9.11 -5.14
C HIS A 10 13.47 10.55 -5.54
N SER A 11 13.20 11.50 -4.66
CA SER A 11 13.52 12.91 -4.85
C SER A 11 14.64 13.33 -3.90
N ASN A 12 15.86 13.46 -4.41
CA ASN A 12 17.03 13.88 -3.62
C ASN A 12 16.84 15.25 -2.94
N ARG A 13 16.02 16.15 -3.50
CA ARG A 13 15.77 17.45 -2.86
C ARG A 13 15.00 17.32 -1.55
N TYR A 14 14.07 16.37 -1.49
CA TYR A 14 13.21 16.15 -0.32
C TYR A 14 13.64 14.94 0.51
N GLU A 15 14.58 14.14 -0.01
CA GLU A 15 15.02 12.86 0.54
C GLU A 15 13.84 11.92 0.84
N ASP A 16 12.83 11.95 -0.04
CA ASP A 16 11.57 11.22 0.11
C ASP A 16 11.14 10.61 -1.22
N ARG A 17 10.13 9.73 -1.20
CA ARG A 17 9.64 9.01 -2.37
C ARG A 17 8.26 9.49 -2.78
N VAL A 18 8.11 9.82 -4.06
CA VAL A 18 6.81 10.00 -4.70
C VAL A 18 6.30 8.63 -5.12
N MET A 19 5.14 8.23 -4.60
CA MET A 19 4.51 6.94 -4.91
C MET A 19 3.49 7.11 -6.03
N ASN A 20 3.64 6.30 -7.07
CA ASN A 20 2.70 6.22 -8.19
C ASN A 20 2.00 4.87 -8.17
N PHE A 21 0.68 4.91 -8.13
CA PHE A 21 -0.17 3.74 -8.00
C PHE A 21 -0.91 3.47 -9.32
N LYS A 22 -0.84 2.23 -9.78
CA LYS A 22 -1.68 1.75 -10.88
C LYS A 22 -2.84 0.96 -10.27
N CYS A 23 -4.06 1.40 -10.54
CA CYS A 23 -5.27 0.71 -10.13
C CYS A 23 -5.93 0.04 -11.34
N CYS A 24 -6.51 -1.14 -11.13
CA CYS A 24 -7.27 -1.87 -12.14
C CYS A 24 -8.60 -2.39 -11.58
N GLY A 25 -9.56 -2.59 -12.47
CA GLY A 25 -10.82 -3.26 -12.19
C GLY A 25 -11.44 -3.71 -13.52
N HIS A 26 -12.31 -4.72 -13.48
CA HIS A 26 -13.08 -5.18 -14.62
C HIS A 26 -14.55 -5.32 -14.25
N SER A 27 -15.42 -5.47 -15.25
CA SER A 27 -16.85 -5.74 -15.01
C SER A 27 -17.00 -7.05 -14.23
N GLY A 28 -17.77 -7.05 -13.14
CA GLY A 28 -17.91 -8.20 -12.24
C GLY A 28 -16.99 -8.16 -11.02
N PHE A 29 -15.87 -7.44 -11.08
CA PHE A 29 -14.93 -7.33 -9.97
C PHE A 29 -15.54 -6.56 -8.78
N LYS A 30 -15.77 -7.27 -7.69
CA LYS A 30 -16.31 -6.72 -6.44
C LYS A 30 -15.34 -6.96 -5.30
N THR A 31 -15.32 -6.03 -4.36
CA THR A 31 -14.51 -6.11 -3.13
C THR A 31 -15.43 -6.02 -1.93
N ASP A 32 -15.20 -6.86 -0.93
CA ASP A 32 -15.91 -6.82 0.36
C ASP A 32 -14.95 -7.08 1.54
N SER A 33 -15.50 -7.08 2.75
CA SER A 33 -14.79 -7.48 3.98
C SER A 33 -13.43 -6.76 4.18
N CYS A 34 -13.43 -5.46 3.87
CA CYS A 34 -12.23 -4.64 3.86
C CYS A 34 -11.75 -4.30 5.27
N ASN A 35 -10.46 -4.54 5.54
CA ASN A 35 -9.83 -4.21 6.81
C ASN A 35 -8.44 -3.61 6.58
N MET A 36 -8.07 -2.69 7.47
CA MET A 36 -6.71 -2.15 7.51
C MET A 36 -5.78 -3.13 8.23
N THR A 37 -4.57 -3.31 7.71
CA THR A 37 -3.55 -4.11 8.38
C THR A 37 -3.08 -3.46 9.69
N SER A 38 -2.29 -4.18 10.48
CA SER A 38 -1.36 -3.53 11.42
C SER A 38 -0.21 -2.86 10.66
N SER A 39 0.70 -2.18 11.36
CA SER A 39 1.85 -1.55 10.69
C SER A 39 2.73 -2.59 10.03
N LEU A 40 3.02 -2.41 8.75
CA LEU A 40 3.73 -3.39 7.94
C LEU A 40 5.25 -3.24 7.98
N ASN A 41 5.75 -2.12 8.51
CA ASN A 41 7.17 -1.89 8.71
C ASN A 41 7.44 -1.15 10.03
N ALA A 42 8.62 -1.43 10.59
CA ALA A 42 9.22 -0.53 11.58
C ALA A 42 9.91 0.65 10.86
N LEU A 43 10.18 1.72 11.61
CA LEU A 43 10.94 2.86 11.09
C LEU A 43 12.39 2.44 10.81
N ASP A 44 12.98 3.01 9.77
CA ASP A 44 14.30 2.69 9.22
C ASP A 44 14.44 1.22 8.75
N ARG A 45 13.31 0.54 8.52
CA ARG A 45 13.25 -0.85 8.04
C ARG A 45 12.46 -0.95 6.75
N GLU A 46 12.79 -1.96 5.96
CA GLU A 46 12.11 -2.23 4.70
C GLU A 46 10.61 -2.54 4.91
N LEU A 47 9.80 -2.06 3.98
CA LEU A 47 8.43 -2.53 3.81
C LEU A 47 8.43 -3.78 2.94
N LYS A 48 8.25 -4.94 3.57
CA LYS A 48 8.12 -6.23 2.88
C LYS A 48 6.80 -6.87 3.26
N TYR A 49 5.89 -6.97 2.30
CA TYR A 49 4.56 -7.50 2.54
C TYR A 49 4.07 -8.35 1.36
N SER A 50 3.57 -9.53 1.66
CA SER A 50 2.88 -10.40 0.71
C SER A 50 1.40 -10.42 1.05
N VAL A 51 0.56 -10.12 0.06
CA VAL A 51 -0.90 -10.16 0.22
C VAL A 51 -1.34 -11.62 0.35
N PRO A 52 -2.14 -11.96 1.37
CA PRO A 52 -2.70 -13.30 1.50
C PRO A 52 -3.56 -13.69 0.29
N GLU A 53 -3.64 -14.99 0.02
CA GLU A 53 -4.53 -15.52 -1.03
C GLU A 53 -5.99 -15.10 -0.80
N GLY A 54 -6.73 -14.86 -1.89
CA GLY A 54 -8.13 -14.40 -1.84
C GLY A 54 -8.33 -12.92 -1.52
N LYS A 55 -7.24 -12.18 -1.25
CA LYS A 55 -7.31 -10.74 -0.93
C LYS A 55 -6.60 -9.87 -1.96
N VAL A 56 -7.01 -8.61 -2.00
CA VAL A 56 -6.40 -7.55 -2.82
C VAL A 56 -6.16 -6.30 -2.00
N ILE A 57 -5.13 -5.52 -2.36
CA ILE A 57 -4.92 -4.19 -1.79
C ILE A 57 -5.85 -3.22 -2.50
N THR A 58 -6.65 -2.49 -1.74
CA THR A 58 -7.55 -1.44 -2.25
C THR A 58 -7.18 -0.05 -1.75
N GLY A 59 -6.30 0.04 -0.75
CA GLY A 59 -5.79 1.31 -0.23
C GLY A 59 -4.40 1.16 0.38
N TRP A 60 -3.63 2.25 0.35
CA TRP A 60 -2.31 2.36 0.95
C TRP A 60 -2.28 3.64 1.80
N ILE A 61 -1.97 3.49 3.09
CA ILE A 61 -1.88 4.60 4.05
C ILE A 61 -0.44 4.67 4.57
N SER A 62 0.06 5.89 4.77
CA SER A 62 1.37 6.10 5.37
C SER A 62 1.38 7.29 6.32
N GLU A 63 2.17 7.19 7.37
CA GLU A 63 2.40 8.27 8.32
C GLU A 63 3.90 8.58 8.37
N TYR A 64 4.25 9.88 8.30
CA TYR A 64 5.63 10.35 8.32
C TYR A 64 6.09 10.66 9.74
N PHE A 65 7.27 10.17 10.11
CA PHE A 65 7.89 10.35 11.40
C PHE A 65 9.15 11.21 11.27
N SER A 66 9.02 12.51 11.59
CA SER A 66 10.08 13.51 11.40
C SER A 66 11.40 13.19 12.10
N LYS A 67 11.35 12.56 13.28
CA LYS A 67 12.55 12.14 14.04
C LYS A 67 13.44 11.16 13.25
N TYR A 68 12.82 10.28 12.47
CA TYR A 68 13.48 9.24 11.69
C TYR A 68 13.61 9.63 10.22
N LYS A 69 12.85 10.65 9.77
CA LYS A 69 12.68 11.02 8.37
C LYS A 69 12.21 9.84 7.51
N ASP A 70 11.31 9.03 8.08
CA ASP A 70 10.83 7.80 7.46
C ASP A 70 9.31 7.67 7.62
N ARG A 71 8.73 6.70 6.90
CA ARG A 71 7.29 6.45 6.84
C ARG A 71 6.94 5.07 7.35
N ARG A 72 5.89 4.99 8.17
CA ARG A 72 5.22 3.74 8.51
C ARG A 72 4.06 3.51 7.56
N HIS A 73 3.84 2.26 7.15
CA HIS A 73 2.86 1.92 6.14
C HIS A 73 1.82 0.91 6.62
N TRP A 74 0.61 1.08 6.10
CA TRP A 74 -0.54 0.19 6.27
C TRP A 74 -1.24 0.01 4.93
N MET A 75 -1.90 -1.13 4.76
CA MET A 75 -2.71 -1.42 3.58
C MET A 75 -4.15 -1.65 3.99
N ILE A 76 -5.08 -1.34 3.10
CA ILE A 76 -6.46 -1.81 3.18
C ILE A 76 -6.55 -3.04 2.30
N LEU A 77 -6.89 -4.17 2.92
CA LEU A 77 -7.09 -5.45 2.23
C LEU A 77 -8.57 -5.77 2.21
N CYS A 78 -9.06 -6.17 1.04
CA CYS A 78 -10.42 -6.65 0.87
C CYS A 78 -10.39 -8.06 0.30
N ASP A 79 -11.42 -8.85 0.61
CA ASP A 79 -11.74 -10.01 -0.19
C ASP A 79 -12.25 -9.55 -1.57
N TYR A 80 -12.11 -10.40 -2.59
CA TYR A 80 -12.60 -10.09 -3.92
C TYR A 80 -13.35 -11.26 -4.56
N SER A 81 -14.30 -10.93 -5.42
CA SER A 81 -14.97 -11.85 -6.33
C SER A 81 -14.96 -11.29 -7.75
N THR A 82 -14.94 -12.17 -8.74
CA THR A 82 -14.86 -11.85 -10.17
C THR A 82 -16.08 -12.34 -10.92
#